data_AF-A0AAP2CHR1-F1
#
_entry.id   AF-A0AAP2CHR1-F1
#
_cell.length_a   1.000
_cell.length_b   1.000
_cell.length_c   1.000
_cell.angle_alpha   90.00
_cell.angle_beta   90.00
_cell.angle_gamma   90.00
#
_symmetry.space_group_name_H-M   'P 1'
#
loop_
_entity.id
_entity.type
_entity.pdbx_description
1 polymer ?
#
loop_
_entity_poly.entity_id
_entity_poly.type
_entity_poly.pdbx_seq_one_letter_code
_entity_poly.pdbx_strand_id
1 'polypeptide(L)' 'MKTLSLKLDDDVFEDVEYITKRKKIARNRYINEALEFYNAYQKRQILAKRIAYEADLVKEESMNVLRDFDSLIDED' A
#
# COMPACT_ATOMS: atom_id res chain seq x y z
N MET A 1 -13.53 -13.02 -13.38
CA MET A 1 -13.92 -12.81 -11.97
C MET A 1 -13.98 -14.17 -11.30
N LYS A 2 -13.53 -14.31 -10.05
CA LYS A 2 -13.73 -15.51 -9.24
C LYS A 2 -14.87 -15.26 -8.25
N THR A 3 -15.70 -16.26 -7.98
CA THR A 3 -16.78 -16.16 -7.00
C THR A 3 -16.23 -16.45 -5.61
N LEU A 4 -16.57 -15.60 -4.64
CA LEU A 4 -16.22 -15.76 -3.23
C LEU A 4 -17.49 -15.67 -2.39
N SER A 5 -17.59 -16.50 -1.35
CA SER A 5 -18.58 -16.31 -0.29
C SER A 5 -17.96 -15.44 0.81
N LEU A 6 -18.54 -14.27 1.07
CA LEU A 6 -18.04 -13.30 2.04
C LEU A 6 -19.12 -13.05 3.10
N LYS A 7 -18.73 -13.14 4.37
CA LYS A 7 -19.55 -12.68 5.49
C LYS A 7 -19.19 -11.23 5.81
N LEU A 8 -20.20 -10.39 5.94
CA LEU A 8 -20.07 -9.00 6.39
C LEU A 8 -20.79 -8.86 7.71
N ASP A 9 -20.33 -7.92 8.53
CA ASP A 9 -21.09 -7.46 9.69
C ASP A 9 -22.36 -6.74 9.21
N ASP A 10 -23.43 -6.81 10.01
CA ASP A 10 -24.76 -6.37 9.59
C ASP A 10 -24.79 -4.86 9.29
N ASP A 11 -24.11 -4.06 10.09
CA ASP A 11 -23.96 -2.61 9.92
C ASP A 11 -23.24 -2.25 8.62
N VAL A 12 -22.13 -2.93 8.34
CA VAL A 12 -21.37 -2.76 7.09
C VAL A 12 -22.21 -3.15 5.88
N PHE A 13 -22.99 -4.23 5.99
CA PHE A 13 -23.88 -4.66 4.92
C PHE A 13 -24.98 -3.63 4.64
N GLU A 14 -25.63 -3.10 5.68
CA GLU A 14 -26.67 -2.08 5.55
C GLU A 14 -26.15 -0.81 4.88
N ASP A 15 -24.97 -0.34 5.27
CA ASP A 15 -24.32 0.83 4.67
C ASP A 15 -24.00 0.61 3.18
N VAL A 16 -23.45 -0.56 2.84
CA VAL A 16 -23.16 -0.93 1.44
C VAL A 16 -24.45 -0.94 0.61
N GLU A 17 -25.53 -1.55 1.13
CA GLU A 17 -26.82 -1.58 0.45
C GLU A 17 -27.42 -0.18 0.26
N TYR A 18 -27.34 0.67 1.29
CA TYR A 18 -27.81 2.06 1.22
C TYR A 18 -27.06 2.86 0.15
N ILE A 19 -25.73 2.80 0.16
CA ILE A 19 -24.86 3.56 -0.76
C ILE A 19 -25.06 3.07 -2.19
N THR A 20 -25.04 1.74 -2.41
CA THR A 20 -25.16 1.16 -3.75
C THR A 20 -26.52 1.45 -4.38
N LYS A 21 -27.61 1.43 -3.59
CA LYS A 21 -28.95 1.85 -4.05
C LYS A 21 -28.98 3.32 -4.47
N ARG A 22 -28.41 4.22 -3.67
CA ARG A 22 -28.37 5.66 -4.01
C ARG A 22 -27.49 5.97 -5.23
N LYS A 23 -26.34 5.29 -5.33
CA LYS A 23 -25.40 5.46 -6.45
C LYS A 23 -25.79 4.66 -7.70
N LYS A 24 -26.79 3.77 -7.60
CA LYS A 24 -27.24 2.88 -8.69
C LYS A 24 -26.10 2.03 -9.28
N ILE A 25 -25.25 1.50 -8.41
CA ILE A 25 -24.14 0.62 -8.79
C ILE A 25 -24.34 -0.78 -8.21
N ALA A 26 -23.84 -1.79 -8.90
CA ALA A 26 -23.90 -3.17 -8.39
C ALA A 26 -23.04 -3.32 -7.14
N ARG A 27 -23.56 -3.98 -6.10
CA ARG A 27 -22.84 -4.27 -4.84
C ARG A 27 -21.45 -4.87 -5.08
N ASN A 28 -21.36 -5.86 -5.96
CA ASN A 28 -20.09 -6.50 -6.27
C ASN A 28 -19.05 -5.51 -6.84
N ARG A 29 -19.50 -4.53 -7.64
CA ARG A 29 -18.60 -3.50 -8.17
C ARG A 29 -18.09 -2.60 -7.04
N TYR A 30 -19.00 -2.13 -6.18
CA TYR A 30 -18.64 -1.33 -5.02
C TYR A 30 -17.64 -2.04 -4.10
N ILE A 31 -17.88 -3.33 -3.80
CA ILE A 31 -16.97 -4.14 -2.98
C ILE A 31 -15.60 -4.29 -3.65
N ASN A 32 -15.55 -4.57 -4.95
CA ASN A 32 -14.26 -4.67 -5.66
C ASN A 32 -13.51 -3.33 -5.68
N GLU A 33 -14.17 -2.21 -5.94
CA GLU A 33 -13.56 -0.88 -5.92
C GLU A 33 -13.01 -0.53 -4.53
N ALA A 34 -13.76 -0.85 -3.47
CA ALA A 34 -13.30 -0.66 -2.08
C ALA A 34 -12.07 -1.53 -1.76
N LEU A 35 -12.08 -2.79 -2.19
CA LEU A 35 -10.94 -3.70 -2.02
C LEU A 35 -9.71 -3.25 -2.83
N GLU A 36 -9.89 -2.77 -4.05
CA GLU A 36 -8.80 -2.22 -4.86
C GLU A 36 -8.13 -1.04 -4.16
N PHE A 37 -8.93 -0.11 -3.64
CA PHE A 37 -8.43 1.03 -2.87
C PHE A 37 -7.65 0.57 -1.62
N TYR A 38 -8.22 -0.33 -0.82
CA TYR A 38 -7.58 -0.79 0.40
C TYR A 38 -6.30 -1.60 0.12
N ASN A 39 -6.30 -2.42 -0.94
CA ASN A 39 -5.13 -3.16 -1.38
C ASN A 39 -3.99 -2.24 -1.81
N ALA A 40 -4.29 -1.14 -2.51
CA ALA A 40 -3.28 -0.15 -2.88
C ALA A 40 -2.65 0.50 -1.64
N TYR A 41 -3.46 0.85 -0.65
CA TYR A 41 -2.97 1.36 0.64
C TYR A 41 -2.06 0.34 1.35
N GLN A 42 -2.49 -0.91 1.47
CA GLN A 42 -1.71 -1.96 2.14
C GLN A 42 -0.39 -2.26 1.41
N LYS A 43 -0.40 -2.31 0.07
CA LYS A 43 0.83 -2.48 -0.73
C LYS A 43 1.82 -1.35 -0.49
N ARG A 44 1.36 -0.10 -0.39
CA ARG A 44 2.22 1.04 -0.06
C ARG A 44 2.83 0.91 1.33
N GLN A 45 2.05 0.49 2.33
CA GLN A 45 2.54 0.28 3.69
C GLN A 45 3.60 -0.83 3.75
N ILE A 46 3.38 -1.94 3.04
CA ILE A 46 4.35 -3.05 2.95
C ILE A 46 5.64 -2.58 2.28
N LEU A 47 5.54 -1.84 1.17
CA LEU A 47 6.70 -1.30 0.46
C LEU A 47 7.49 -0.32 1.34
N ALA A 48 6.82 0.60 2.03
CA ALA A 48 7.47 1.55 2.91
C ALA A 48 8.27 0.87 4.03
N LYS A 49 7.69 -0.17 4.66
CA LYS A 49 8.40 -0.99 5.67
C LYS A 49 9.63 -1.68 5.09
N ARG A 50 9.50 -2.22 3.87
CA ARG A 50 10.61 -2.88 3.18
C ARG A 50 11.74 -1.91 2.86
N ILE A 51 11.41 -0.73 2.30
CA ILE A 51 12.39 0.32 2.02
C ILE A 51 13.09 0.77 3.31
N ALA A 52 12.35 0.98 4.39
CA ALA A 52 12.95 1.39 5.67
C ALA A 52 13.94 0.34 6.20
N TYR A 53 13.57 -0.94 6.12
CA TYR A 53 14.45 -2.05 6.51
C TYR A 53 15.70 -2.14 5.63
N GLU A 54 15.52 -2.10 4.30
CA GLU A 54 16.64 -2.19 3.35
C GLU A 54 17.57 -0.98 3.48
N ALA A 55 17.02 0.23 3.66
CA ALA A 55 17.80 1.45 3.87
C ALA A 55 18.62 1.40 5.17
N ASP A 56 18.03 0.93 6.26
CA ASP A 56 18.74 0.77 7.53
C ASP A 56 19.88 -0.25 7.42
N LEU A 57 19.63 -1.38 6.74
CA LEU A 57 20.61 -2.44 6.53
C LEU A 57 21.85 -1.97 5.73
N VAL A 58 21.67 -1.10 4.74
CA VAL A 58 22.77 -0.65 3.86
C VAL A 58 23.34 0.72 4.25
N LYS A 59 22.80 1.35 5.29
CA LYS A 59 23.09 2.74 5.64
C LYS A 59 24.57 3.00 5.88
N GLU A 60 25.20 2.20 6.74
CA GLU A 60 26.61 2.43 7.11
C GLU A 60 27.53 2.31 5.91
N GLU A 61 27.36 1.25 5.12
CA GLU A 61 28.17 1.01 3.92
C GLU A 61 27.97 2.11 2.88
N SER A 62 26.72 2.52 2.66
CA SER A 62 26.41 3.61 1.73
C SER A 62 27.06 4.93 2.15
N MET A 63 27.14 5.20 3.46
CA MET A 63 27.81 6.39 3.99
C MET A 63 29.34 6.30 3.91
N ASN A 64 29.92 5.12 4.02
CA ASN A 64 31.36 4.93 3.83
C ASN A 64 31.76 5.19 2.38
N VAL A 65 31.04 4.59 1.43
CA VAL A 65 31.26 4.82 0.00
C VAL A 65 31.11 6.31 -0.35
N LEU A 66 30.12 7.00 0.22
CA LEU A 66 29.96 8.43 0.01
C LEU A 66 31.19 9.24 0.48
N ARG A 67 31.75 8.92 1.64
CA ARG A 67 32.96 9.58 2.16
C ARG A 67 34.18 9.34 1.28
N ASP A 68 34.30 8.15 0.71
CA ASP A 68 35.39 7.84 -0.22
C ASP A 68 35.29 8.73 -1.47
N PHE A 69 34.08 8.94 -2.00
CA PHE A 69 33.86 9.86 -3.11
C PHE A 69 34.15 11.33 -2.75
N ASP A 70 33.71 11.79 -1.58
CA ASP A 70 33.97 13.16 -1.12
C ASP A 70 35.48 13.41 -0.99
N SER A 71 36.22 12.44 -0.45
CA SER A 71 37.68 12.54 -0.29
C SER A 71 38.41 12.64 -1.64
N LEU A 72 37.93 11.95 -2.67
CA LEU A 72 38.50 12.04 -4.01
C LEU A 72 38.27 13.41 -4.67
N ILE A 73 37.16 14.08 -4.35
CA ILE A 73 36.84 15.41 -4.88
C ILE A 73 37.68 16.49 -4.17
N ASP A 74 37.93 16.34 -2.87
CA ASP A 74 38.72 17.29 -2.07
C ASP A 74 40.24 17.20 -2.34
N GLU A 75 40.70 16.13 -2.99
CA GLU A 75 42.11 15.93 -3.40
C GLU A 75 42.48 16.58 -4.75
N ASP A 76 41.50 17.08 -5.52
CA ASP A 76 41.66 17.81 -6.80
C ASP A 76 41.59 19.35 -6.64
#